data_AF-A0A1V5WJN6-F1
#
_entry.id   AF-A0A1V5WJN6-F1
#
_cell.length_a   1.000
_cell.length_b   1.000
_cell.length_c   1.000
_cell.angle_alpha   90.00
_cell.angle_beta   90.00
_cell.angle_gamma   90.00
#
_symmetry.space_group_name_H-M   'P 1'
#
loop_
_entity.id
_entity.type
_entity.pdbx_description
1 polymer ?
#
loop_
_entity_poly.entity_id
_entity_poly.type
_entity_poly.pdbx_seq_one_letter_code
_entity_poly.pdbx_strand_id
1 'polypeptide(L)'
;MVEPSSFYTRLASRKGFNTSVRHITRTLDILDSLGPKKNAADLINSMIIDKDFDAEQTQATVHMLLVEKGGYTTVAQNIPEVTGDAESLVKEVSRWKAVDLVVGYHHPDLGFIVVNPKNPESASVIAGFRKNELVVVYAGSTASSKNAVTGAEALITLISGQKTTVPSAMLNGPFVYTAPRKPAAPKKAPVKARKGAAPKVSTTTTSVASAPAASTPAPAPAPAVAGPMRMSPLVSVVVSNELFHNGNVEAWKRIIRSYNAKYPNLQVSVYYDGERIVDINTLFKWGKVKHGSCIQFCVSGENIQDLAKLSRYFRQGASPQFEAFLHGSPDTVMNLF
;
A
#
# COMPACT_ATOMS: atom_id res chain seq x y z
N MET A 1 -9.14 -26.67 -28.83
CA MET A 1 -9.37 -25.36 -29.46
C MET A 1 -9.24 -24.31 -28.37
N VAL A 2 -8.22 -23.48 -28.42
CA VAL A 2 -8.15 -22.26 -27.59
C VAL A 2 -9.01 -21.24 -28.33
N GLU A 3 -10.06 -20.72 -27.68
CA GLU A 3 -10.88 -19.66 -28.29
C GLU A 3 -9.98 -18.50 -28.76
N PRO A 4 -10.30 -17.85 -29.90
CA PRO A 4 -9.61 -16.64 -30.29
C PRO A 4 -9.80 -15.62 -29.17
N SER A 5 -8.69 -15.20 -28.57
CA SER A 5 -8.68 -14.40 -27.35
C SER A 5 -9.61 -13.18 -27.46
N SER A 6 -10.40 -12.94 -26.43
CA SER A 6 -11.21 -11.73 -26.23
C SER A 6 -10.37 -10.44 -26.08
N PHE A 7 -9.11 -10.44 -26.52
CA PHE A 7 -8.14 -9.35 -26.40
C PHE A 7 -8.67 -8.03 -26.92
N TYR A 8 -9.28 -8.02 -28.12
CA TYR A 8 -9.81 -6.81 -28.74
C TYR A 8 -11.15 -6.34 -28.14
N THR A 9 -11.82 -7.16 -27.33
CA THR A 9 -13.12 -6.81 -26.72
C THR A 9 -13.01 -5.57 -25.83
N ARG A 10 -11.88 -5.41 -25.11
CA ARG A 10 -11.63 -4.20 -24.31
C ARG A 10 -11.43 -2.95 -25.17
N LEU A 11 -10.90 -3.10 -26.38
CA LEU A 11 -10.70 -2.00 -27.33
C LEU A 11 -11.99 -1.61 -28.08
N ALA A 12 -13.02 -2.45 -28.04
CA ALA A 12 -14.31 -2.18 -28.70
C ALA A 12 -15.15 -1.09 -28.02
N SER A 13 -14.78 -0.65 -26.81
CA SER A 13 -15.45 0.45 -26.10
C SER A 13 -14.53 1.67 -25.97
N ARG A 14 -15.10 2.88 -26.05
CA ARG A 14 -14.35 4.13 -25.82
C ARG A 14 -13.62 4.13 -24.48
N LYS A 15 -14.27 3.60 -23.43
CA LYS A 15 -13.68 3.50 -22.08
C LYS A 15 -12.44 2.62 -22.09
N GLY A 16 -12.56 1.39 -22.61
CA GLY A 16 -11.45 0.44 -22.61
C GLY A 16 -10.32 0.86 -23.55
N PHE A 17 -10.63 1.37 -24.74
CA PHE A 17 -9.62 1.93 -25.66
C PHE A 17 -8.81 3.05 -25.00
N ASN A 18 -9.47 4.03 -24.38
CA ASN A 18 -8.79 5.14 -23.70
C ASN A 18 -7.95 4.67 -22.50
N THR A 19 -8.40 3.65 -21.77
CA THR A 19 -7.63 3.07 -20.67
C THR A 19 -6.36 2.39 -21.19
N SER A 20 -6.45 1.62 -22.29
CA SER A 20 -5.29 0.99 -22.92
C SER A 20 -4.30 2.02 -23.46
N VAL A 21 -4.76 3.07 -24.15
CA VAL A 21 -3.89 4.15 -24.64
C VAL A 21 -3.18 4.85 -23.48
N ARG A 22 -3.89 5.22 -22.41
CA ARG A 22 -3.27 5.82 -21.22
C ARG A 22 -2.20 4.93 -20.60
N HIS A 23 -2.48 3.64 -20.48
CA HIS A 23 -1.50 2.67 -19.97
C HIS A 23 -0.24 2.68 -20.83
N ILE A 24 -0.39 2.52 -22.16
CA ILE A 24 0.74 2.52 -23.10
C ILE A 24 1.54 3.82 -23.01
N THR A 25 0.88 4.99 -23.03
CA THR A 25 1.56 6.28 -22.94
C THR A 25 2.35 6.41 -21.64
N ARG A 26 1.73 6.11 -20.49
CA ARG A 26 2.41 6.17 -19.18
C ARG A 26 3.59 5.21 -19.10
N THR A 27 3.44 4.01 -19.64
CA THR A 27 4.53 3.04 -19.69
C THR A 27 5.69 3.56 -20.55
N LEU A 28 5.42 4.21 -21.70
CA LEU A 28 6.45 4.84 -22.53
C LEU A 28 7.11 6.04 -21.83
N ASP A 29 6.34 6.87 -21.13
CA ASP A 29 6.86 8.01 -20.36
C ASP A 29 7.84 7.54 -19.26
N ILE A 30 7.52 6.42 -18.60
CA ILE A 30 8.42 5.78 -17.63
C ILE A 30 9.66 5.27 -18.37
N LEU A 31 9.52 4.55 -19.48
CA LEU A 31 10.62 4.01 -20.27
C LEU A 31 11.63 5.10 -20.65
N ASP A 32 11.14 6.22 -21.17
CA ASP A 32 11.97 7.36 -21.59
C ASP A 32 12.66 8.05 -20.41
N SER A 33 12.10 7.91 -19.22
CA SER A 33 12.65 8.45 -17.97
C SER A 33 13.64 7.52 -17.28
N LEU A 34 13.71 6.23 -17.64
CA LEU A 34 14.61 5.28 -16.99
C LEU A 34 16.07 5.65 -17.19
N GLY A 35 16.88 5.35 -16.18
CA GLY A 35 18.33 5.50 -16.30
C GLY A 35 19.04 5.16 -15.00
N PRO A 36 20.38 5.23 -14.96
CA PRO A 36 21.13 4.72 -13.80
C PRO A 36 20.83 5.40 -12.45
N LYS A 37 20.21 6.59 -12.48
CA LYS A 37 19.80 7.34 -11.27
C LYS A 37 18.29 7.44 -11.11
N LYS A 38 17.52 6.84 -12.02
CA LYS A 38 16.07 6.90 -12.12
C LYS A 38 15.53 5.48 -12.24
N ASN A 39 15.28 4.87 -11.08
CA ASN A 39 14.81 3.49 -10.97
C ASN A 39 13.30 3.39 -11.27
N ALA A 40 12.89 2.29 -11.90
CA ALA A 40 11.50 2.08 -12.30
C ALA A 40 10.52 2.10 -11.11
N ALA A 41 10.91 1.54 -9.96
CA ALA A 41 10.04 1.50 -8.79
C ALA A 41 9.76 2.91 -8.25
N ASP A 42 10.78 3.76 -8.17
CA ASP A 42 10.62 5.14 -7.68
C ASP A 42 9.75 5.96 -8.64
N LEU A 43 9.94 5.81 -9.96
CA LEU A 43 9.13 6.50 -10.96
C LEU A 43 7.65 6.07 -10.87
N ILE A 44 7.38 4.76 -10.87
CA ILE A 44 6.02 4.22 -10.76
C ILE A 44 5.38 4.71 -9.46
N ASN A 45 6.04 4.55 -8.33
CA ASN A 45 5.50 4.97 -7.03
C ASN A 45 5.21 6.46 -6.99
N SER A 46 6.04 7.32 -7.60
CA SER A 46 5.76 8.75 -7.69
C SER A 46 4.50 9.05 -8.50
N MET A 47 4.29 8.39 -9.65
CA MET A 47 3.09 8.58 -10.46
C MET A 47 1.83 8.06 -9.77
N ILE A 48 1.92 6.96 -9.00
CA ILE A 48 0.78 6.47 -8.21
C ILE A 48 0.43 7.47 -7.10
N ILE A 49 1.43 8.04 -6.41
CA ILE A 49 1.21 9.10 -5.40
C ILE A 49 0.52 10.32 -6.02
N ASP A 50 0.94 10.71 -7.22
CA ASP A 50 0.38 11.84 -7.97
C ASP A 50 -0.97 11.50 -8.64
N LYS A 51 -1.49 10.28 -8.44
CA LYS A 51 -2.74 9.75 -9.02
C LYS A 51 -2.77 9.73 -10.54
N ASP A 52 -1.59 9.76 -11.15
CA ASP A 52 -1.40 9.62 -12.60
C ASP A 52 -0.99 8.20 -13.00
N PHE A 53 -1.01 7.24 -12.08
CA PHE A 53 -0.82 5.84 -12.40
C PHE A 53 -1.68 4.96 -11.51
N ASP A 54 -2.27 3.93 -12.11
CA ASP A 54 -3.14 2.98 -11.41
C ASP A 54 -2.29 1.83 -10.88
N ALA A 55 -2.38 1.55 -9.57
CA ALA A 55 -1.59 0.51 -8.92
C ALA A 55 -1.80 -0.87 -9.56
N GLU A 56 -2.99 -1.18 -10.09
CA GLU A 56 -3.28 -2.45 -10.77
C GLU A 56 -2.44 -2.65 -12.05
N GLN A 57 -1.96 -1.56 -12.66
CA GLN A 57 -1.15 -1.59 -13.89
C GLN A 57 0.35 -1.84 -13.61
N THR A 58 0.76 -1.82 -12.34
CA THR A 58 2.16 -1.87 -11.93
C THR A 58 2.86 -3.13 -12.43
N GLN A 59 2.26 -4.30 -12.22
CA GLN A 59 2.90 -5.57 -12.59
C GLN A 59 3.13 -5.70 -14.10
N ALA A 60 2.12 -5.37 -14.91
CA ALA A 60 2.23 -5.39 -16.37
C ALA A 60 3.29 -4.40 -16.87
N THR A 61 3.34 -3.22 -16.27
CA THR A 61 4.32 -2.18 -16.60
C THR A 61 5.74 -2.60 -16.25
N VAL A 62 5.95 -3.14 -15.05
CA VAL A 62 7.25 -3.66 -14.61
C VAL A 62 7.73 -4.78 -15.51
N HIS A 63 6.85 -5.72 -15.87
CA HIS A 63 7.19 -6.81 -16.77
C HIS A 63 7.61 -6.31 -18.16
N MET A 64 6.82 -5.40 -18.76
CA MET A 64 7.18 -4.80 -20.06
C MET A 64 8.52 -4.07 -19.99
N LEU A 65 8.70 -3.18 -19.00
CA LEU A 65 9.87 -2.33 -18.91
C LEU A 65 11.15 -3.10 -18.59
N LEU A 66 11.10 -3.97 -17.59
CA LEU A 66 12.31 -4.61 -17.06
C LEU A 66 12.61 -5.92 -17.76
N VAL A 67 11.61 -6.75 -18.03
CA VAL A 67 11.81 -8.06 -18.64
C VAL A 67 11.88 -7.94 -20.15
N GLU A 68 10.78 -7.53 -20.79
CA GLU A 68 10.67 -7.53 -22.26
C GLU A 68 11.60 -6.52 -22.90
N LYS A 69 11.59 -5.27 -22.41
CA LYS A 69 12.40 -4.19 -22.99
C LYS A 69 13.81 -4.12 -22.40
N GLY A 70 13.93 -4.32 -21.10
CA GLY A 70 15.17 -4.13 -20.33
C GLY A 70 16.09 -5.34 -20.26
N GLY A 71 15.59 -6.56 -20.55
CA GLY A 71 16.36 -7.79 -20.46
C GLY A 71 16.87 -8.11 -19.04
N TYR A 72 16.13 -7.70 -18.01
CA TYR A 72 16.52 -7.92 -16.62
C TYR A 72 16.46 -9.41 -16.27
N THR A 73 17.44 -9.87 -15.52
CA THR A 73 17.37 -11.16 -14.85
C THR A 73 16.24 -11.11 -13.82
N THR A 74 15.44 -12.17 -13.76
CA THR A 74 14.34 -12.28 -12.81
C THR A 74 14.56 -13.49 -11.89
N VAL A 75 14.52 -13.27 -10.58
CA VAL A 75 14.55 -14.33 -9.56
C VAL A 75 13.29 -14.19 -8.72
N ALA A 76 12.49 -15.25 -8.65
CA ALA A 76 11.24 -15.27 -7.89
C ALA A 76 11.29 -16.35 -6.82
N GLN A 77 10.88 -16.01 -5.59
CA GLN A 77 10.86 -16.93 -4.47
C GLN A 77 9.78 -16.55 -3.45
N ASN A 78 9.07 -17.55 -2.93
CA ASN A 78 8.30 -17.37 -1.70
C ASN A 78 9.28 -17.31 -0.53
N ILE A 79 9.33 -16.19 0.17
CA ILE A 79 10.37 -15.95 1.18
C ILE A 79 10.12 -16.82 2.43
N PRO A 80 11.07 -17.69 2.83
CA PRO A 80 10.84 -18.62 3.94
C PRO A 80 10.85 -17.93 5.31
N GLU A 81 11.54 -16.81 5.42
CA GLU A 81 11.62 -15.91 6.56
C GLU A 81 11.82 -14.48 6.05
N VAL A 82 11.74 -13.49 6.95
CA VAL A 82 11.92 -12.07 6.60
C VAL A 82 12.92 -11.45 7.56
N THR A 83 13.81 -10.62 7.05
CA THR A 83 14.76 -9.87 7.88
C THR A 83 14.04 -9.02 8.94
N GLY A 84 14.55 -9.07 10.17
CA GLY A 84 14.14 -8.16 11.25
C GLY A 84 14.78 -6.77 11.16
N ASP A 85 15.74 -6.56 10.25
CA ASP A 85 16.51 -5.32 10.10
C ASP A 85 16.54 -4.86 8.63
N ALA A 86 15.40 -4.29 8.19
CA ALA A 86 15.26 -3.76 6.85
C ALA A 86 16.15 -2.53 6.59
N GLU A 87 16.51 -1.76 7.62
CA GLU A 87 17.39 -0.60 7.45
C GLU A 87 18.81 -1.01 7.07
N SER A 88 19.38 -2.00 7.77
CA SER A 88 20.72 -2.50 7.45
C SER A 88 20.75 -3.16 6.08
N LEU A 89 19.68 -3.86 5.69
CA LEU A 89 19.53 -4.40 4.33
C LEU A 89 19.62 -3.29 3.28
N VAL A 90 18.81 -2.24 3.40
CA VAL A 90 18.79 -1.13 2.43
C VAL A 90 20.14 -0.40 2.39
N LYS A 91 20.77 -0.19 3.56
CA LYS A 91 22.11 0.39 3.66
C LYS A 91 23.13 -0.46 2.90
N GLU A 92 23.11 -1.78 3.05
CA GLU A 92 24.02 -2.68 2.33
C GLU A 92 23.76 -2.65 0.82
N VAL A 93 22.50 -2.84 0.39
CA VAL A 93 22.13 -2.91 -1.03
C VAL A 93 22.38 -1.58 -1.76
N SER A 94 22.30 -0.43 -1.06
CA SER A 94 22.64 0.87 -1.62
C SER A 94 24.09 0.98 -2.12
N ARG A 95 24.98 0.10 -1.62
CA ARG A 95 26.39 0.05 -2.02
C ARG A 95 26.59 -0.71 -3.34
N TRP A 96 25.61 -1.49 -3.80
CA TRP A 96 25.74 -2.37 -4.96
C TRP A 96 25.49 -1.62 -6.28
N LYS A 97 26.46 -0.82 -6.72
CA LYS A 97 26.31 0.10 -7.85
C LYS A 97 26.38 -0.55 -9.24
N ALA A 98 26.83 -1.80 -9.34
CA ALA A 98 26.97 -2.52 -10.62
C ALA A 98 25.65 -3.04 -11.22
N VAL A 99 24.59 -3.05 -10.40
CA VAL A 99 23.28 -3.62 -10.76
C VAL A 99 22.18 -2.60 -10.52
N ASP A 100 21.21 -2.51 -11.41
CA ASP A 100 19.91 -1.91 -11.12
C ASP A 100 19.02 -2.98 -10.49
N LEU A 101 18.31 -2.64 -9.42
CA LEU A 101 17.50 -3.60 -8.67
C LEU A 101 16.10 -3.04 -8.47
N VAL A 102 15.11 -3.89 -8.73
CA VAL A 102 13.71 -3.63 -8.44
C VAL A 102 13.11 -4.86 -7.79
N VAL A 103 12.38 -4.67 -6.70
CA VAL A 103 11.68 -5.75 -5.99
C VAL A 103 10.19 -5.62 -6.24
N GLY A 104 9.58 -6.64 -6.82
CA GLY A 104 8.14 -6.85 -6.79
C GLY A 104 7.75 -7.70 -5.58
N TYR A 105 6.78 -7.24 -4.80
CA TYR A 105 6.22 -8.00 -3.68
C TYR A 105 4.72 -8.17 -3.88
N HIS A 106 4.26 -9.43 -3.84
CA HIS A 106 2.83 -9.74 -3.91
C HIS A 106 2.24 -9.62 -2.51
N HIS A 107 1.80 -8.41 -2.13
CA HIS A 107 1.12 -8.22 -0.86
C HIS A 107 -0.28 -8.85 -0.93
N PRO A 108 -0.72 -9.59 0.10
CA PRO A 108 -2.05 -10.24 0.11
C PRO A 108 -3.25 -9.28 0.08
N ASP A 109 -3.00 -7.97 0.23
CA ASP A 109 -4.03 -6.95 0.44
C ASP A 109 -3.87 -5.83 -0.57
N LEU A 110 -2.64 -5.36 -0.75
CA LEU A 110 -2.32 -4.26 -1.67
C LEU A 110 -2.06 -4.73 -3.10
N GLY A 111 -2.03 -6.05 -3.33
CA GLY A 111 -1.63 -6.63 -4.60
C GLY A 111 -0.13 -6.45 -4.86
N PHE A 112 0.24 -6.34 -6.13
CA PHE A 112 1.63 -6.23 -6.54
C PHE A 112 2.19 -4.82 -6.24
N ILE A 113 3.11 -4.74 -5.30
CA ILE A 113 3.84 -3.51 -4.98
C ILE A 113 5.27 -3.58 -5.53
N VAL A 114 5.83 -2.44 -5.92
CA VAL A 114 7.18 -2.32 -6.47
C VAL A 114 8.06 -1.46 -5.57
N VAL A 115 9.27 -1.91 -5.30
CA VAL A 115 10.19 -1.32 -4.32
C VAL A 115 11.58 -1.17 -4.90
N ASN A 116 12.20 0.01 -4.73
CA ASN A 116 13.62 0.20 -4.97
C ASN A 116 14.39 -0.15 -3.69
N PRO A 117 15.14 -1.27 -3.62
CA PRO A 117 15.83 -1.69 -2.41
C PRO A 117 17.03 -0.80 -2.06
N LYS A 118 17.39 0.17 -2.91
CA LYS A 118 18.43 1.18 -2.65
C LYS A 118 17.88 2.50 -2.11
N ASN A 119 16.57 2.70 -2.16
CA ASN A 119 15.92 3.88 -1.61
C ASN A 119 15.75 3.70 -0.09
N PRO A 120 16.30 4.59 0.77
CA PRO A 120 16.17 4.51 2.23
C PRO A 120 14.71 4.41 2.72
N GLU A 121 13.76 5.06 2.04
CA GLU A 121 12.35 5.03 2.43
C GLU A 121 11.72 3.63 2.28
N SER A 122 12.30 2.79 1.42
CA SER A 122 11.86 1.41 1.19
C SER A 122 12.03 0.50 2.40
N ALA A 123 12.88 0.85 3.38
CA ALA A 123 13.05 0.06 4.59
C ALA A 123 11.72 -0.16 5.32
N SER A 124 10.86 0.86 5.35
CA SER A 124 9.52 0.77 5.97
C SER A 124 8.59 -0.22 5.27
N VAL A 125 8.70 -0.34 3.94
CA VAL A 125 7.90 -1.25 3.14
C VAL A 125 8.43 -2.68 3.28
N ILE A 126 9.75 -2.86 3.21
CA ILE A 126 10.42 -4.18 3.35
C ILE A 126 10.18 -4.75 4.75
N ALA A 127 10.16 -3.92 5.80
CA ALA A 127 9.82 -4.35 7.16
C ALA A 127 8.40 -4.92 7.28
N GLY A 128 7.51 -4.62 6.33
CA GLY A 128 6.14 -5.16 6.26
C GLY A 128 6.03 -6.48 5.49
N PHE A 129 7.12 -7.02 4.93
CA PHE A 129 7.10 -8.30 4.22
C PHE A 129 6.79 -9.44 5.18
N ARG A 130 6.17 -10.51 4.67
CA ARG A 130 5.77 -11.67 5.47
C ARG A 130 6.30 -12.97 4.90
N LYS A 131 6.48 -13.93 5.79
CA LYS A 131 6.85 -15.31 5.44
C LYS A 131 5.83 -15.91 4.46
N ASN A 132 6.34 -16.73 3.54
CA ASN A 132 5.64 -17.46 2.49
C ASN A 132 5.02 -16.58 1.38
N GLU A 133 5.23 -15.27 1.42
CA GLU A 133 4.77 -14.36 0.36
C GLU A 133 5.76 -14.32 -0.80
N LEU A 134 5.23 -14.12 -2.02
CA LEU A 134 6.03 -14.10 -3.24
C LEU A 134 6.78 -12.77 -3.39
N VAL A 135 8.11 -12.88 -3.47
CA VAL A 135 9.01 -11.80 -3.87
C VAL A 135 9.61 -12.12 -5.23
N VAL A 136 9.66 -11.11 -6.09
CA VAL A 136 10.32 -11.16 -7.40
C VAL A 136 11.38 -10.07 -7.46
N VAL A 137 12.64 -10.44 -7.66
CA VAL A 137 13.73 -9.50 -7.87
C VAL A 137 14.06 -9.42 -9.35
N TYR A 138 13.99 -8.21 -9.87
CA TYR A 138 14.45 -7.85 -11.21
C TYR A 138 15.82 -7.19 -11.08
N ALA A 139 16.82 -7.72 -11.79
CA ALA A 139 18.17 -7.20 -11.77
C ALA A 139 18.68 -6.92 -13.18
N GLY A 140 19.08 -5.68 -13.42
CA GLY A 140 19.73 -5.23 -14.64
C GLY A 140 21.21 -4.96 -14.39
N SER A 141 22.08 -5.17 -15.39
CA SER A 141 23.46 -4.73 -15.31
C SER A 141 23.98 -4.38 -16.69
N THR A 142 24.66 -3.24 -16.81
CA THR A 142 25.39 -2.86 -18.03
C THR A 142 26.77 -3.50 -18.12
N ALA A 143 27.27 -4.07 -17.02
CA ALA A 143 28.62 -4.63 -16.95
C ALA A 143 28.65 -6.14 -17.22
N SER A 144 27.72 -6.90 -16.63
CA SER A 144 27.65 -8.35 -16.81
C SER A 144 26.31 -8.93 -16.34
N SER A 145 25.74 -9.85 -17.12
CA SER A 145 24.57 -10.64 -16.70
C SER A 145 24.83 -11.46 -15.43
N LYS A 146 26.10 -11.88 -15.20
CA LYS A 146 26.50 -12.58 -13.97
C LYS A 146 26.29 -11.72 -12.73
N ASN A 147 26.63 -10.42 -12.81
CA ASN A 147 26.40 -9.49 -11.69
C ASN A 147 24.91 -9.33 -11.41
N ALA A 148 24.07 -9.29 -12.44
CA ALA A 148 22.62 -9.23 -12.28
C ALA A 148 22.08 -10.46 -11.54
N VAL A 149 22.46 -11.67 -11.95
CA VAL A 149 22.08 -12.93 -11.26
C VAL A 149 22.55 -12.92 -9.81
N THR A 150 23.84 -12.67 -9.57
CA THR A 150 24.41 -12.64 -8.21
C THR A 150 23.75 -11.58 -7.34
N GLY A 151 23.45 -10.40 -7.89
CA GLY A 151 22.75 -9.33 -7.18
C GLY A 151 21.32 -9.71 -6.81
N ALA A 152 20.59 -10.37 -7.70
CA ALA A 152 19.23 -10.81 -7.45
C ALA A 152 19.16 -11.88 -6.33
N GLU A 153 20.01 -12.90 -6.42
CA GLU A 153 20.09 -13.99 -5.43
C GLU A 153 20.57 -13.49 -4.06
N ALA A 154 21.58 -12.61 -4.04
CA ALA A 154 22.05 -11.98 -2.82
C ALA A 154 20.98 -11.12 -2.16
N LEU A 155 20.17 -10.39 -2.95
CA LEU A 155 19.07 -9.60 -2.41
C LEU A 155 17.99 -10.48 -1.78
N ILE A 156 17.59 -11.57 -2.44
CA ILE A 156 16.65 -12.55 -1.88
C ILE A 156 17.17 -13.13 -0.55
N THR A 157 18.47 -13.45 -0.50
CA THR A 157 19.14 -13.95 0.70
C THR A 157 19.05 -12.93 1.84
N LEU A 158 19.34 -11.65 1.58
CA LEU A 158 19.22 -10.57 2.56
C LEU A 158 17.77 -10.36 3.02
N ILE A 159 16.81 -10.34 2.09
CA ILE A 159 15.38 -10.20 2.42
C ILE A 159 14.95 -11.33 3.34
N SER A 160 15.48 -12.53 3.13
CA SER A 160 15.22 -13.72 3.97
C SER A 160 15.92 -13.69 5.33
N GLY A 161 16.59 -12.59 5.69
CA GLY A 161 17.31 -12.43 6.97
C GLY A 161 18.66 -13.12 7.03
N GLN A 162 19.12 -13.71 5.93
CA GLN A 162 20.40 -14.40 5.85
C GLN A 162 21.52 -13.43 5.47
N LYS A 163 22.72 -13.68 5.99
CA LYS A 163 23.92 -12.90 5.62
C LYS A 163 24.40 -13.32 4.25
N THR A 164 24.85 -12.36 3.45
CA THR A 164 25.49 -12.61 2.17
C THR A 164 26.68 -11.69 1.97
N THR A 165 27.61 -12.08 1.10
CA THR A 165 28.70 -11.23 0.65
C THR A 165 28.66 -11.12 -0.87
N VAL A 166 28.89 -9.91 -1.37
CA VAL A 166 28.93 -9.67 -2.82
C VAL A 166 30.36 -9.42 -3.28
N PRO A 167 30.73 -9.81 -4.51
CA PRO A 167 32.03 -9.52 -5.08
C PRO A 167 32.31 -8.01 -5.12
N SER A 168 33.59 -7.61 -5.02
CA SER A 168 33.99 -6.20 -5.10
C SER A 168 33.53 -5.50 -6.39
N ALA A 169 33.39 -6.25 -7.48
CA ALA A 169 32.84 -5.78 -8.74
C ALA A 169 31.42 -5.19 -8.61
N MET A 170 30.64 -5.63 -7.61
CA MET A 170 29.29 -5.13 -7.36
C MET A 170 29.28 -3.70 -6.80
N LEU A 171 30.38 -3.25 -6.20
CA LEU A 171 30.45 -1.96 -5.50
C LEU A 171 30.66 -0.76 -6.43
N ASN A 172 31.00 -1.02 -7.69
CA ASN A 172 31.29 -0.01 -8.70
C ASN A 172 30.24 -0.04 -9.81
N GLY A 173 29.79 1.14 -10.25
CA GLY A 173 28.84 1.24 -11.35
C GLY A 173 27.96 2.48 -11.25
N PRO A 174 27.05 2.65 -12.22
CA PRO A 174 26.28 3.88 -12.35
C PRO A 174 24.95 3.85 -11.57
N PHE A 175 24.52 2.67 -11.09
CA PHE A 175 23.19 2.47 -10.51
C PHE A 175 23.13 2.91 -9.04
N VAL A 176 22.71 4.15 -8.82
CA VAL A 176 22.69 4.78 -7.50
C VAL A 176 21.35 5.47 -7.27
N TYR A 177 20.77 5.27 -6.08
CA TYR A 177 19.57 6.02 -5.69
C TYR A 177 19.88 7.51 -5.59
N THR A 178 19.00 8.35 -6.15
CA THR A 178 19.05 9.79 -5.97
C THR A 178 17.74 10.29 -5.39
N ALA A 179 17.82 10.97 -4.24
CA ALA A 179 16.65 11.51 -3.60
C ALA A 179 15.97 12.56 -4.51
N PRO A 180 14.63 12.52 -4.66
CA PRO A 180 13.91 13.56 -5.38
C PRO A 180 14.24 14.94 -4.78
N ARG A 181 14.55 15.91 -5.64
CA ARG A 181 14.69 17.30 -5.19
C ARG A 181 13.34 17.76 -4.67
N LYS A 182 13.22 17.98 -3.35
CA LYS A 182 12.06 18.67 -2.78
C LYS A 182 11.86 19.99 -3.52
N PRO A 183 10.64 20.30 -4.01
CA PRO A 183 10.36 21.62 -4.55
C PRO A 183 10.79 22.67 -3.54
N ALA A 184 11.62 23.63 -3.96
CA ALA A 184 12.00 24.74 -3.11
C ALA A 184 10.71 25.41 -2.64
N ALA A 185 10.52 25.51 -1.31
CA ALA A 185 9.39 26.23 -0.76
C ALA A 185 9.31 27.60 -1.44
N PRO A 186 8.13 28.02 -1.93
CA PRO A 186 8.01 29.33 -2.56
C PRO A 186 8.50 30.36 -1.56
N LYS A 187 9.58 31.07 -1.92
CA LYS A 187 10.09 32.18 -1.13
C LYS A 187 8.91 33.12 -0.91
N LYS A 188 8.44 33.23 0.34
CA LYS A 188 7.43 34.22 0.71
C LYS A 188 7.95 35.57 0.25
N ALA A 189 7.37 36.11 -0.81
CA ALA A 189 7.60 37.50 -1.17
C ALA A 189 7.20 38.36 0.04
N PRO A 190 8.02 39.34 0.45
CA PRO A 190 7.67 40.19 1.57
C PRO A 190 6.41 40.97 1.21
N VAL A 191 5.31 40.64 1.88
CA VAL A 191 4.04 41.37 1.75
C VAL A 191 4.28 42.76 2.34
N LYS A 192 4.42 43.76 1.47
CA LYS A 192 4.31 45.16 1.86
C LYS A 192 2.91 45.39 2.41
N ALA A 193 2.84 45.68 3.70
CA ALA A 193 1.62 46.10 4.38
C ALA A 193 1.05 47.35 3.70
N ARG A 194 -0.15 47.26 3.16
CA ARG A 194 -0.95 48.42 2.73
C ARG A 194 -2.15 48.53 3.65
N LYS A 195 -2.23 49.67 4.36
CA LYS A 195 -3.28 50.04 5.31
C LYS A 195 -4.64 50.20 4.61
N GLY A 196 -5.65 49.57 5.21
CA GLY A 196 -6.98 50.12 5.53
C GLY A 196 -7.92 50.57 4.40
N ALA A 197 -9.03 49.85 4.25
CA ALA A 197 -10.37 50.43 4.05
C ALA A 197 -11.45 49.37 4.38
N ALA A 198 -12.47 49.79 5.14
CA ALA A 198 -13.53 48.96 5.71
C ALA A 198 -14.53 48.43 4.67
N PRO A 199 -15.16 47.26 4.88
CA PRO A 199 -16.23 46.78 4.01
C PRO A 199 -17.60 47.29 4.48
N LYS A 200 -18.32 47.96 3.56
CA LYS A 200 -19.73 48.32 3.70
C LYS A 200 -20.60 47.11 3.39
N VAL A 201 -21.56 46.88 4.28
CA VAL A 201 -22.63 45.89 4.21
C VAL A 201 -23.60 46.26 3.06
N SER A 202 -23.95 45.30 2.22
CA SER A 202 -25.18 45.35 1.43
C SER A 202 -25.86 43.98 1.42
N THR A 203 -26.89 43.90 2.26
CA THR A 203 -27.97 42.92 2.25
C THR A 203 -28.68 42.89 0.90
N THR A 204 -28.81 41.72 0.29
CA THR A 204 -29.94 41.46 -0.62
C THR A 204 -30.44 40.04 -0.40
N THR A 205 -31.63 39.98 0.18
CA THR A 205 -32.52 38.84 0.31
C THR A 205 -33.01 38.36 -1.07
N THR A 206 -33.00 37.06 -1.31
CA THR A 206 -34.06 36.42 -2.10
C THR A 206 -34.18 34.95 -1.71
N SER A 207 -35.27 34.67 -1.01
CA SER A 207 -35.82 33.35 -0.74
C SER A 207 -36.65 32.88 -1.92
N VAL A 208 -36.40 31.70 -2.46
CA VAL A 208 -37.45 30.91 -3.13
C VAL A 208 -37.28 29.45 -2.75
N ALA A 209 -38.31 28.92 -2.10
CA ALA A 209 -38.46 27.52 -1.75
C ALA A 209 -38.83 26.68 -2.99
N SER A 210 -38.32 25.45 -3.08
CA SER A 210 -38.97 24.38 -3.82
C SER A 210 -38.80 23.06 -3.07
N ALA A 211 -39.91 22.33 -2.98
CA ALA A 211 -40.15 21.13 -2.18
C ALA A 211 -39.57 19.85 -2.86
N PRO A 212 -39.55 18.70 -2.17
CA PRO A 212 -38.59 17.61 -2.42
C PRO A 212 -39.05 16.63 -3.51
N ALA A 213 -38.12 16.20 -4.35
CA ALA A 213 -38.32 15.09 -5.29
C ALA A 213 -37.70 13.80 -4.73
N ALA A 214 -38.46 12.72 -4.86
CA ALA A 214 -38.24 11.40 -4.30
C ALA A 214 -36.89 10.75 -4.66
N SER A 215 -36.25 10.16 -3.66
CA SER A 215 -35.02 9.38 -3.78
C SER A 215 -35.31 7.93 -4.16
N THR A 216 -34.91 7.54 -5.37
CA THR A 216 -34.70 6.12 -5.73
C THR A 216 -33.30 5.72 -5.24
N PRO A 217 -33.08 4.53 -4.63
CA PRO A 217 -31.76 4.14 -4.14
C PRO A 217 -30.79 3.91 -5.31
N ALA A 218 -29.66 4.62 -5.30
CA ALA A 218 -28.55 4.34 -6.19
C ALA A 218 -27.89 2.98 -5.83
N PRO A 219 -27.45 2.19 -6.82
CA PRO A 219 -26.73 0.95 -6.56
C PRO A 219 -25.39 1.24 -5.86
N ALA A 220 -25.01 0.34 -4.94
CA ALA A 220 -23.79 0.45 -4.13
C ALA A 220 -22.55 0.77 -4.99
N PRO A 221 -21.73 1.77 -4.62
CA PRO A 221 -20.50 2.05 -5.34
C PRO A 221 -19.51 0.90 -5.16
N ALA A 222 -18.96 0.42 -6.27
CA ALA A 222 -17.82 -0.49 -6.30
C ALA A 222 -16.63 0.12 -5.52
N PRO A 223 -15.80 -0.71 -4.85
CA PRO A 223 -14.71 -0.22 -4.02
C PRO A 223 -13.72 0.59 -4.86
N ALA A 224 -13.39 1.78 -4.37
CA ALA A 224 -12.41 2.67 -5.00
C ALA A 224 -11.00 2.07 -4.85
N VAL A 225 -10.34 1.85 -6.00
CA VAL A 225 -8.95 1.40 -6.09
C VAL A 225 -8.05 2.58 -5.74
N ALA A 226 -7.27 2.44 -4.65
CA ALA A 226 -6.43 3.47 -4.05
C ALA A 226 -4.98 3.39 -4.57
N GLY A 227 -4.21 4.49 -4.42
CA GLY A 227 -2.80 4.62 -4.79
C GLY A 227 -1.86 3.67 -4.02
N PRO A 228 -0.56 3.98 -3.76
CA PRO A 228 0.27 3.07 -2.98
C PRO A 228 -0.30 3.09 -1.57
N MET A 229 -1.16 2.12 -1.27
CA MET A 229 -1.92 2.06 -0.03
C MET A 229 -0.90 2.03 1.10
N ARG A 230 -0.79 3.15 1.82
CA ARG A 230 -0.04 3.19 3.05
C ARG A 230 -0.79 2.32 4.04
N MET A 231 -0.10 1.32 4.56
CA MET A 231 -0.61 0.48 5.63
C MET A 231 -0.02 1.00 6.94
N SER A 232 -0.83 1.12 7.99
CA SER A 232 -0.31 1.37 9.33
C SER A 232 0.58 0.20 9.76
N PRO A 233 1.48 0.40 10.73
CA PRO A 233 2.09 -0.71 11.45
C PRO A 233 1.00 -1.66 11.99
N LEU A 234 1.36 -2.94 12.14
CA LEU A 234 0.53 -3.93 12.82
C LEU A 234 0.41 -3.56 14.30
N VAL A 235 -0.80 -3.19 14.71
CA VAL A 235 -1.12 -2.90 16.10
C VAL A 235 -1.53 -4.20 16.77
N SER A 236 -0.79 -4.57 17.82
CA SER A 236 -1.05 -5.78 18.61
C SER A 236 -2.04 -5.51 19.74
N VAL A 237 -3.05 -6.37 19.87
CA VAL A 237 -4.10 -6.32 20.88
C VAL A 237 -4.11 -7.65 21.63
N VAL A 238 -3.74 -7.60 22.90
CA VAL A 238 -3.76 -8.77 23.78
C VAL A 238 -5.18 -8.98 24.28
N VAL A 239 -5.69 -10.21 24.17
CA VAL A 239 -6.97 -10.61 24.74
C VAL A 239 -6.84 -10.72 26.25
N SER A 240 -7.58 -9.89 26.98
CA SER A 240 -7.57 -9.89 28.45
C SER A 240 -8.76 -10.63 29.06
N ASN A 241 -9.79 -10.95 28.27
CA ASN A 241 -10.88 -11.81 28.72
C ASN A 241 -10.40 -13.27 28.89
N GLU A 242 -11.12 -14.09 29.66
CA GLU A 242 -10.78 -15.52 29.82
C GLU A 242 -10.89 -16.26 28.48
N LEU A 243 -11.94 -15.92 27.69
CA LEU A 243 -12.16 -16.42 26.34
C LEU A 243 -12.50 -15.27 25.40
N PHE A 244 -11.97 -15.29 24.18
CA PHE A 244 -12.45 -14.42 23.11
C PHE A 244 -13.70 -15.04 22.49
N HIS A 245 -14.86 -14.70 23.05
CA HIS A 245 -16.14 -15.31 22.68
C HIS A 245 -16.89 -14.47 21.63
N ASN A 246 -18.07 -14.93 21.21
CA ASN A 246 -18.88 -14.28 20.18
C ASN A 246 -19.16 -12.78 20.45
N GLY A 247 -19.39 -12.40 21.71
CA GLY A 247 -19.56 -10.98 22.08
C GLY A 247 -18.36 -10.09 21.72
N ASN A 248 -17.12 -10.57 21.89
CA ASN A 248 -15.92 -9.82 21.50
C ASN A 248 -15.83 -9.67 19.98
N VAL A 249 -16.17 -10.74 19.23
CA VAL A 249 -16.22 -10.71 17.77
C VAL A 249 -17.23 -9.69 17.27
N GLU A 250 -18.44 -9.68 17.83
CA GLU A 250 -19.48 -8.71 17.47
C GLU A 250 -19.09 -7.27 17.82
N ALA A 251 -18.45 -7.06 18.97
CA ALA A 251 -17.91 -5.75 19.33
C ALA A 251 -16.88 -5.27 18.30
N TRP A 252 -15.93 -6.13 17.92
CA TRP A 252 -14.93 -5.81 16.90
C TRP A 252 -15.55 -5.52 15.54
N LYS A 253 -16.56 -6.30 15.08
CA LYS A 253 -17.30 -6.02 13.84
C LYS A 253 -17.94 -4.64 13.88
N ARG A 254 -18.58 -4.26 15.00
CA ARG A 254 -19.24 -2.96 15.14
C ARG A 254 -18.24 -1.80 15.19
N ILE A 255 -17.09 -1.99 15.83
CA ILE A 255 -15.97 -1.02 15.81
C ILE A 255 -15.47 -0.81 14.37
N ILE A 256 -15.18 -1.89 13.63
CA ILE A 256 -14.72 -1.84 12.23
C ILE A 256 -15.77 -1.15 11.36
N ARG A 257 -17.05 -1.52 11.51
CA ARG A 257 -18.14 -0.91 10.74
C ARG A 257 -18.25 0.59 10.99
N SER A 258 -18.16 1.02 12.24
CA SER A 258 -18.17 2.44 12.61
C SER A 258 -16.98 3.19 11.99
N TYR A 259 -15.78 2.61 12.05
CA TYR A 259 -14.57 3.19 11.48
C TYR A 259 -14.67 3.36 9.95
N ASN A 260 -15.06 2.30 9.25
CA ASN A 260 -15.20 2.31 7.79
C ASN A 260 -16.35 3.24 7.34
N ALA A 261 -17.41 3.39 8.13
CA ALA A 261 -18.49 4.32 7.83
C ALA A 261 -18.04 5.78 7.88
N LYS A 262 -17.19 6.15 8.86
CA LYS A 262 -16.60 7.49 8.93
C LYS A 262 -15.50 7.70 7.90
N TYR A 263 -14.72 6.66 7.62
CA TYR A 263 -13.57 6.69 6.72
C TYR A 263 -13.73 5.70 5.56
N PRO A 264 -14.55 6.00 4.53
CA PRO A 264 -14.86 5.07 3.44
C PRO A 264 -13.65 4.61 2.61
N ASN A 265 -12.57 5.40 2.62
CA ASN A 265 -11.33 5.11 1.88
C ASN A 265 -10.29 4.35 2.72
N LEU A 266 -10.61 4.01 3.98
CA LEU A 266 -9.74 3.25 4.87
C LEU A 266 -10.34 1.86 5.10
N GLN A 267 -9.47 0.85 5.11
CA GLN A 267 -9.85 -0.53 5.34
C GLN A 267 -9.09 -1.10 6.53
N VAL A 268 -9.81 -1.68 7.48
CA VAL A 268 -9.22 -2.41 8.60
C VAL A 268 -9.00 -3.87 8.19
N SER A 269 -7.76 -4.35 8.28
CA SER A 269 -7.41 -5.77 8.14
C SER A 269 -7.04 -6.36 9.50
N VAL A 270 -7.56 -7.55 9.80
CA VAL A 270 -7.29 -8.28 11.06
C VAL A 270 -6.39 -9.46 10.78
N TYR A 271 -5.47 -9.75 11.70
CA TYR A 271 -4.52 -10.85 11.61
C TYR A 271 -4.46 -11.62 12.93
N TYR A 272 -4.23 -12.93 12.82
CA TYR A 272 -3.99 -13.80 13.95
C TYR A 272 -2.91 -14.80 13.56
N ASP A 273 -1.87 -14.92 14.40
CA ASP A 273 -0.70 -15.76 14.13
C ASP A 273 -0.01 -15.46 12.78
N GLY A 274 0.07 -14.17 12.42
CA GLY A 274 0.66 -13.70 11.16
C GLY A 274 -0.24 -13.80 9.94
N GLU A 275 -1.30 -14.61 9.98
CA GLU A 275 -2.24 -14.82 8.87
C GLU A 275 -3.39 -13.80 8.86
N ARG A 276 -3.81 -13.39 7.66
CA ARG A 276 -4.96 -12.49 7.49
C ARG A 276 -6.26 -13.23 7.75
N ILE A 277 -7.09 -12.65 8.61
CA ILE A 277 -8.42 -13.13 8.93
C ILE A 277 -9.44 -12.40 8.07
N VAL A 278 -9.93 -13.08 7.02
CA VAL A 278 -10.96 -12.55 6.11
C VAL A 278 -12.33 -12.53 6.80
N ASP A 279 -12.68 -13.62 7.49
CA ASP A 279 -13.89 -13.71 8.29
C ASP A 279 -13.53 -13.71 9.78
N ILE A 280 -13.81 -12.59 10.44
CA ILE A 280 -13.54 -12.39 11.87
C ILE A 280 -14.29 -13.39 12.76
N ASN A 281 -15.39 -13.99 12.29
CA ASN A 281 -16.06 -15.08 13.02
C ASN A 281 -15.14 -16.29 13.23
N THR A 282 -14.14 -16.48 12.37
CA THR A 282 -13.20 -17.59 12.50
C THR A 282 -12.34 -17.49 13.76
N LEU A 283 -12.22 -16.30 14.38
CA LEU A 283 -11.52 -16.09 15.65
C LEU A 283 -12.26 -16.73 16.83
N PHE A 284 -13.58 -16.89 16.74
CA PHE A 284 -14.40 -17.49 17.79
C PHE A 284 -14.31 -19.02 17.85
N LYS A 285 -13.77 -19.69 16.81
CA LYS A 285 -13.68 -21.16 16.79
C LYS A 285 -13.03 -21.68 18.07
N TRP A 286 -13.67 -22.66 18.72
CA TRP A 286 -13.35 -23.12 20.07
C TRP A 286 -11.84 -23.35 20.23
N GLY A 287 -11.21 -22.60 21.14
CA GLY A 287 -9.79 -22.73 21.46
C GLY A 287 -8.82 -21.99 20.55
N LYS A 288 -9.27 -21.30 19.48
CA LYS A 288 -8.40 -20.53 18.59
C LYS A 288 -7.83 -19.30 19.30
N VAL A 289 -8.63 -18.56 20.06
CA VAL A 289 -8.16 -17.35 20.76
C VAL A 289 -8.53 -17.44 22.24
N LYS A 290 -7.52 -17.32 23.10
CA LYS A 290 -7.63 -17.44 24.56
C LYS A 290 -7.06 -16.22 25.26
N HIS A 291 -7.26 -16.13 26.58
CA HIS A 291 -6.54 -15.16 27.40
C HIS A 291 -5.04 -15.11 27.06
N GLY A 292 -4.49 -13.90 26.92
CA GLY A 292 -3.09 -13.67 26.56
C GLY A 292 -2.76 -13.82 25.08
N SER A 293 -3.68 -14.32 24.25
CA SER A 293 -3.49 -14.37 22.80
C SER A 293 -3.39 -12.97 22.21
N CYS A 294 -2.58 -12.81 21.16
CA CYS A 294 -2.43 -11.55 20.45
C CYS A 294 -3.22 -11.59 19.13
N ILE A 295 -4.18 -10.69 18.97
CA ILE A 295 -4.82 -10.40 17.68
C ILE A 295 -4.21 -9.09 17.18
N GLN A 296 -3.83 -9.04 15.92
CA GLN A 296 -3.24 -7.84 15.32
C GLN A 296 -4.22 -7.22 14.32
N PHE A 297 -4.09 -5.92 14.10
CA PHE A 297 -4.80 -5.26 13.01
C PHE A 297 -3.93 -4.18 12.38
N CYS A 298 -4.24 -3.81 11.15
CA CYS A 298 -3.71 -2.61 10.51
C CYS A 298 -4.82 -1.89 9.75
N VAL A 299 -4.54 -0.66 9.36
CA VAL A 299 -5.40 0.13 8.47
C VAL A 299 -4.65 0.40 7.19
N SER A 300 -5.26 0.09 6.04
CA SER A 300 -4.74 0.46 4.72
C SER A 300 -5.58 1.59 4.12
N GLY A 301 -4.93 2.53 3.43
CA GLY A 301 -5.57 3.62 2.71
C GLY A 301 -4.81 4.94 2.76
N GLU A 302 -5.38 5.98 2.14
CA GLU A 302 -4.79 7.32 2.14
C GLU A 302 -5.16 8.08 3.42
N ASN A 303 -4.20 8.83 4.00
CA ASN A 303 -4.41 9.70 5.16
C ASN A 303 -5.05 8.99 6.37
N ILE A 304 -4.47 7.88 6.84
CA ILE A 304 -4.95 7.12 8.00
C ILE A 304 -5.20 8.05 9.21
N GLN A 305 -6.43 8.03 9.75
CA GLN A 305 -6.85 8.84 10.90
C GLN A 305 -7.30 7.97 12.07
N ASP A 306 -7.34 8.54 13.28
CA ASP A 306 -7.92 7.92 14.47
C ASP A 306 -7.35 6.52 14.84
N LEU A 307 -6.16 6.14 14.37
CA LEU A 307 -5.54 4.84 14.63
C LEU A 307 -5.38 4.56 16.12
N ALA A 308 -5.03 5.58 16.91
CA ALA A 308 -4.92 5.46 18.36
C ALA A 308 -6.28 5.19 19.04
N LYS A 309 -7.34 5.84 18.56
CA LYS A 309 -8.72 5.65 19.06
C LYS A 309 -9.24 4.27 18.67
N LEU A 310 -8.97 3.82 17.44
CA LEU A 310 -9.28 2.48 16.95
C LEU A 310 -8.56 1.40 17.76
N SER A 311 -7.25 1.57 18.01
CA SER A 311 -6.46 0.68 18.88
C SER A 311 -7.06 0.57 20.28
N ARG A 312 -7.46 1.71 20.88
CA ARG A 312 -8.13 1.71 22.18
C ARG A 312 -9.44 0.93 22.16
N TYR A 313 -10.29 1.14 21.15
CA TYR A 313 -11.56 0.41 21.07
C TYR A 313 -11.37 -1.07 20.81
N PHE A 314 -10.39 -1.50 20.03
CA PHE A 314 -10.09 -2.92 19.90
C PHE A 314 -9.60 -3.55 21.20
N ARG A 315 -8.77 -2.85 21.99
CA ARG A 315 -8.37 -3.31 23.33
C ARG A 315 -9.57 -3.46 24.27
N GLN A 316 -10.52 -2.53 24.22
CA GLN A 316 -11.78 -2.63 24.98
C GLN A 316 -12.66 -3.78 24.47
N GLY A 317 -12.77 -3.94 23.16
CA GLY A 317 -13.51 -5.04 22.53
C GLY A 317 -12.91 -6.42 22.79
N ALA A 318 -11.62 -6.52 23.11
CA ALA A 318 -10.92 -7.74 23.49
C ALA A 318 -10.82 -7.96 25.02
N SER A 319 -11.49 -7.11 25.81
CA SER A 319 -11.55 -7.19 27.27
C SER A 319 -13.00 -7.41 27.71
N PRO A 320 -13.26 -7.57 29.02
CA PRO A 320 -14.63 -7.58 29.56
C PRO A 320 -15.46 -6.32 29.23
N GLN A 321 -14.84 -5.25 28.73
CA GLN A 321 -15.53 -4.01 28.34
C GLN A 321 -16.21 -4.09 26.97
N PHE A 322 -16.17 -5.24 26.29
CA PHE A 322 -16.74 -5.41 24.94
C PHE A 322 -18.23 -5.07 24.85
N GLU A 323 -18.98 -5.23 25.94
CA GLU A 323 -20.43 -4.97 26.01
C GLU A 323 -20.79 -3.53 25.67
N ALA A 324 -19.88 -2.57 25.92
CA ALA A 324 -20.06 -1.17 25.57
C ALA A 324 -20.28 -0.95 24.04
N PHE A 325 -19.88 -1.91 23.22
CA PHE A 325 -20.05 -1.88 21.77
C PHE A 325 -21.27 -2.68 21.28
N LEU A 326 -22.05 -3.31 22.17
CA LEU A 326 -23.17 -4.18 21.79
C LEU A 326 -24.54 -3.53 21.92
N HIS A 327 -24.61 -2.26 22.33
CA HIS A 327 -25.88 -1.53 22.45
C HIS A 327 -26.52 -1.23 21.08
N GLY A 328 -27.85 -1.29 21.02
CA GLY A 328 -28.61 -1.05 19.79
C GLY A 328 -28.65 -2.27 18.84
N SER A 329 -29.38 -2.12 17.74
CA SER A 329 -29.55 -3.20 16.76
C SER A 329 -28.21 -3.63 16.14
N PRO A 330 -27.99 -4.93 15.88
CA PRO A 330 -26.81 -5.43 15.16
C PRO A 330 -26.52 -4.71 13.84
N ASP A 331 -27.53 -4.14 13.18
CA ASP A 331 -27.37 -3.45 11.89
C ASP A 331 -27.07 -1.95 12.04
N THR A 332 -27.20 -1.39 13.24
CA THR A 332 -26.93 0.03 13.48
C THR A 332 -25.44 0.31 13.44
N VAL A 333 -25.04 1.29 12.63
CA VAL A 333 -23.68 1.84 12.67
C VAL A 333 -23.57 2.73 13.90
N MET A 334 -22.72 2.33 14.86
CA MET A 334 -22.46 3.15 16.04
C MET A 334 -21.68 4.41 15.66
N ASN A 335 -21.95 5.54 16.33
CA ASN A 335 -21.18 6.76 16.18
C ASN A 335 -19.96 6.76 17.12
N LEU A 336 -19.01 5.84 16.91
CA LEU A 336 -17.81 5.73 17.74
C LEU A 336 -16.72 6.68 17.28
N PHE A 337 -16.61 6.92 15.97
CA PHE A 337 -15.57 7.74 15.38
C PHE A 337 -16.08 9.13 15.07
#